data_AF-R4YW05-F1
#
_entry.id   AF-R4YW05-F1
#
_cell.length_a   1.000
_cell.length_b   1.000
_cell.length_c   1.000
_cell.angle_alpha   90.00
_cell.angle_beta   90.00
_cell.angle_gamma   90.00
#
_symmetry.space_group_name_H-M   'P 1'
#
loop_
_entity.id
_entity.type
_entity.pdbx_description
1 polymer ?
#
loop_
_entity_poly.entity_id
_entity_poly.type
_entity_poly.pdbx_seq_one_letter_code
_entity_poly.pdbx_strand_id
1 'polypeptide(L)'
;MRVDDEVSVDADELVTQALAADPDVEVPDNAVSFDELTGGHEFELLPDWYMPQPGSRAEVVGGWRRRVVLAVVGSILLVDAAGFCVIYGHITIG
;
A
#
# COMPACT_ATOMS: atom_id res chain seq x y z
N MET A 1 27.27 7.60 -22.15
CA MET A 1 27.56 6.61 -21.10
C MET A 1 27.28 5.26 -21.71
N ARG A 2 28.32 4.47 -21.95
CA ARG A 2 28.24 3.17 -22.62
C ARG A 2 27.79 2.15 -21.56
N VAL A 3 26.62 1.54 -21.75
CA VAL A 3 26.15 0.44 -20.91
C VAL A 3 26.76 -0.83 -21.50
N ASP A 4 28.01 -1.10 -21.14
CA ASP A 4 28.68 -2.36 -21.43
C ASP A 4 28.56 -3.25 -20.17
N ASP A 5 27.56 -4.13 -20.14
CA ASP A 5 27.55 -5.51 -19.60
C ASP A 5 26.10 -6.03 -19.71
N GLU A 6 25.86 -7.15 -20.39
CA GLU A 6 24.63 -7.92 -20.17
C GLU A 6 24.76 -8.55 -18.78
N VAL A 7 24.47 -7.79 -17.73
CA VAL A 7 24.39 -8.33 -16.37
C VAL A 7 23.23 -9.32 -16.36
N SER A 8 23.55 -10.62 -16.44
CA SER A 8 22.58 -11.68 -16.25
C SER A 8 22.15 -11.66 -14.79
N VAL A 9 20.99 -11.09 -14.51
CA VAL A 9 20.41 -11.08 -13.16
C VAL A 9 19.73 -12.41 -12.91
N ASP A 10 20.19 -13.12 -11.88
CA ASP A 10 19.60 -14.41 -11.47
C ASP A 10 18.51 -14.22 -10.41
N ALA A 11 17.40 -14.97 -10.54
CA ALA A 11 16.27 -14.82 -9.65
C ALA A 11 16.53 -15.38 -8.24
N ASP A 12 17.28 -16.48 -8.12
CA ASP A 12 17.58 -17.10 -6.82
C ASP A 12 18.58 -16.23 -6.03
N GLU A 13 19.52 -15.57 -6.72
CA GLU A 13 20.39 -14.55 -6.14
C GLU A 13 19.56 -13.40 -5.53
N LEU A 14 18.62 -12.83 -6.29
CA LEU A 14 17.76 -11.73 -5.81
C LEU A 14 16.89 -12.15 -4.62
N VAL A 15 16.33 -13.36 -4.65
CA VAL A 15 15.53 -13.89 -3.54
C VAL A 15 16.39 -14.02 -2.27
N THR A 16 17.61 -14.52 -2.41
CA THR A 16 18.55 -14.64 -1.29
C THR A 16 18.87 -13.27 -0.69
N GLN A 17 19.11 -12.26 -1.53
CA GLN A 17 19.38 -10.90 -1.07
C GLN A 17 18.16 -10.27 -0.39
N ALA A 18 16.95 -10.47 -0.94
CA ALA A 18 15.72 -9.95 -0.36
C ALA A 18 15.43 -10.56 1.03
N LEU A 19 15.69 -11.86 1.20
CA LEU A 19 15.50 -12.55 2.48
C LEU A 19 16.57 -12.20 3.52
N ALA A 20 17.77 -11.83 3.08
CA ALA A 20 18.85 -11.42 3.97
C ALA A 20 18.77 -9.94 4.40
N ALA A 21 17.91 -9.14 3.76
CA ALA A 21 17.74 -7.73 4.09
C ALA A 21 17.06 -7.54 5.45
N ASP A 22 17.66 -6.73 6.31
CA ASP A 22 17.11 -6.35 7.61
C ASP A 22 16.07 -5.23 7.44
N PRO A 23 14.78 -5.47 7.76
CA PRO A 23 13.73 -4.45 7.62
C PRO A 23 13.85 -3.33 8.66
N ASP A 24 14.55 -3.55 9.77
CA ASP A 24 14.66 -2.62 10.89
C ASP A 24 15.95 -1.79 10.85
N VAL A 25 16.69 -1.84 9.73
CA VAL A 25 17.93 -1.07 9.57
C VAL A 25 17.66 0.43 9.70
N GLU A 26 18.42 1.09 10.58
CA GLU A 26 18.30 2.54 10.76
C GLU A 26 18.73 3.28 9.49
N VAL A 27 17.86 4.17 9.01
CA VAL A 27 18.13 4.99 7.83
C VAL A 27 19.08 6.12 8.23
N PRO A 28 20.24 6.29 7.54
CA PRO A 28 21.18 7.37 7.83
C PRO A 28 20.55 8.75 7.69
N ASP A 29 20.98 9.73 8.50
CA ASP A 29 20.46 11.12 8.47
C ASP A 29 20.67 11.82 7.12
N ASN A 30 21.62 11.34 6.31
CA ASN A 30 21.91 11.86 4.97
C ASN A 30 21.29 11.01 3.85
N ALA A 31 20.40 10.06 4.18
CA ALA A 31 19.67 9.33 3.17
C ALA A 31 18.75 10.28 2.41
N VAL A 32 18.91 10.30 1.09
CA VAL A 32 18.02 11.04 0.19
C VAL A 32 16.90 10.14 -0.28
N SER A 33 15.72 10.71 -0.52
CA SER A 33 14.60 9.95 -1.08
C SER A 33 14.90 9.49 -2.50
N PHE A 34 14.28 8.38 -2.95
CA PHE A 34 14.42 7.91 -4.33
C PHE A 34 13.93 8.96 -5.35
N ASP A 35 12.89 9.72 -5.00
CA ASP A 35 12.36 10.81 -5.82
C ASP A 35 13.38 11.96 -5.96
N GLU A 36 14.04 12.34 -4.86
CA GLU A 36 15.11 13.34 -4.86
C GLU A 36 16.33 12.86 -5.66
N LEU A 37 16.72 11.59 -5.51
CA LEU A 37 17.85 11.01 -6.23
C LEU A 37 17.62 10.92 -7.73
N THR A 38 16.40 10.57 -8.14
CA THR A 38 16.03 10.49 -9.56
C THR A 38 15.66 11.85 -10.15
N GLY A 39 15.53 12.90 -9.33
CA GLY A 39 15.30 14.27 -9.81
C GLY A 39 13.85 14.51 -10.24
N GLY A 40 12.89 14.03 -9.44
CA GLY A 40 11.46 14.33 -9.61
C GLY A 40 10.98 14.06 -11.04
N HIS A 41 11.26 12.86 -11.53
CA HIS A 41 10.74 12.47 -12.83
C HIS A 41 9.22 12.50 -12.75
N GLU A 42 8.59 13.27 -13.63
CA GLU A 42 7.22 13.04 -14.05
C GLU A 42 7.19 11.70 -14.80
N PHE A 43 7.41 10.60 -14.08
CA PHE A 43 6.94 9.30 -14.53
C PHE A 43 5.45 9.52 -14.74
N GLU A 44 5.00 9.45 -16.00
CA GLU A 44 3.59 9.35 -16.34
C GLU A 44 3.01 8.36 -15.33
N LEU A 45 2.20 8.87 -14.40
CA LEU A 45 1.80 8.16 -13.19
C LEU A 45 1.32 6.78 -13.62
N LEU A 46 2.12 5.75 -13.32
CA LEU A 46 1.63 4.38 -13.41
C LEU A 46 0.30 4.38 -12.65
N PRO A 47 -0.77 3.83 -13.22
CA PRO A 47 -2.07 3.96 -12.59
C PRO A 47 -2.00 3.46 -11.15
N ASP A 48 -2.73 4.12 -10.24
CA ASP A 48 -2.65 3.86 -8.79
C ASP A 48 -2.85 2.39 -8.40
N TRP A 49 -3.43 1.57 -9.28
CA TRP A 49 -3.59 0.13 -9.08
C TRP A 49 -2.30 -0.68 -9.19
N TYR A 50 -1.26 -0.17 -9.88
CA TYR A 50 -0.04 -0.94 -10.18
C TYR A 50 1.00 -0.84 -9.05
N MET A 51 1.07 0.31 -8.38
CA MET A 51 1.93 0.49 -7.21
C MET A 51 1.41 1.66 -6.39
N PRO A 52 0.38 1.45 -5.54
CA PRO A 52 -0.19 2.53 -4.75
C PRO A 52 0.93 3.10 -3.87
N GLN A 53 1.26 4.38 -4.08
CA GLN A 53 2.21 5.06 -3.19
C GLN A 53 1.71 4.85 -1.76
N PRO A 54 2.57 4.37 -0.84
CA PRO A 54 2.23 4.36 0.57
C PRO A 54 2.00 5.82 0.96
N GLY A 55 0.73 6.22 0.99
CA GLY A 55 0.33 7.62 1.02
C GLY A 55 1.09 8.33 2.12
N SER A 56 1.75 9.43 1.76
CA SER A 56 2.45 10.31 2.68
C SER A 56 1.51 10.59 3.86
N ARG A 57 1.81 9.95 5.00
CA ARG A 57 1.21 10.19 6.31
C ARG A 57 -0.24 10.68 6.23
N ALA A 58 -1.17 9.74 6.06
CA ALA A 58 -2.63 9.90 6.19
C ALA A 58 -3.02 11.35 6.49
N GLU A 59 -3.27 12.15 5.44
CA GLU A 59 -3.85 13.47 5.60
C GLU A 59 -5.00 13.32 6.57
N VAL A 60 -4.86 13.91 7.77
CA VAL A 60 -5.78 13.70 8.88
C VAL A 60 -7.17 13.98 8.34
N VAL A 61 -7.93 12.89 8.16
CA VAL A 61 -9.20 12.91 7.45
C VAL A 61 -10.08 13.92 8.15
N GLY A 62 -10.23 15.11 7.55
CA GLY A 62 -10.89 16.26 8.17
C GLY A 62 -12.25 15.87 8.74
N GLY A 63 -12.61 16.46 9.88
CA GLY A 63 -13.59 15.90 10.82
C GLY A 63 -14.94 15.44 10.24
N TRP A 64 -15.41 16.00 9.13
CA TRP A 64 -16.61 15.52 8.43
C TRP A 64 -16.43 14.14 7.81
N ARG A 65 -15.33 13.90 7.09
CA ARG A 65 -15.03 12.60 6.49
C ARG A 65 -14.86 11.52 7.56
N ARG A 66 -14.30 11.86 8.73
CA ARG A 66 -14.22 10.95 9.88
C ARG A 66 -15.60 10.50 10.38
N ARG A 67 -16.59 11.40 10.42
CA ARG A 67 -17.96 11.03 10.81
C ARG A 67 -18.59 10.08 9.78
N VAL A 68 -18.37 10.32 8.49
CA VAL A 68 -18.87 9.43 7.42
C VAL A 68 -18.25 8.05 7.54
N VAL A 69 -16.93 7.96 7.73
CA VAL A 69 -16.25 6.67 7.93
C VAL A 69 -16.80 5.93 9.14
N LEU A 70 -16.98 6.61 10.28
CA LEU A 70 -17.55 5.98 11.48
C LEU A 70 -19.00 5.52 11.28
N ALA A 71 -19.81 6.27 10.52
CA ALA A 71 -21.17 5.87 10.19
C ALA A 71 -21.18 4.60 9.32
N VAL A 72 -20.29 4.52 8.32
CA VAL A 72 -20.17 3.33 7.45
C VAL A 72 -19.72 2.12 8.26
N VAL A 73 -18.62 2.26 9.03
CA VAL A 73 -18.13 1.17 9.89
C VAL A 73 -19.19 0.74 10.90
N GLY A 74 -19.88 1.69 11.53
CA GLY A 74 -20.96 1.41 12.47
C GLY A 74 -22.13 0.66 11.81
N SER A 75 -22.50 1.02 10.59
CA SER A 75 -23.56 0.32 9.86
C SER A 75 -23.19 -1.13 9.52
N ILE A 76 -21.93 -1.37 9.11
CA ILE A 76 -21.42 -2.72 8.83
C ILE A 76 -21.45 -3.56 10.11
N LEU A 77 -20.91 -3.03 11.22
CA LEU A 77 -20.92 -3.73 12.50
C LEU A 77 -22.34 -4.03 13.02
N LEU A 78 -23.29 -3.12 12.76
CA LEU A 78 -24.69 -3.32 13.17
C LEU A 78 -25.36 -4.41 12.32
N VAL A 79 -25.09 -4.45 11.02
CA VAL A 79 -25.53 -5.52 10.10
C VAL A 79 -24.95 -6.87 10.53
N ASP A 80 -23.65 -6.91 10.83
CA ASP A 80 -22.97 -8.12 11.33
C ASP A 80 -23.54 -8.58 12.67
N ALA A 81 -23.73 -7.66 13.63
CA ALA A 81 -24.28 -7.97 14.95
C ALA A 81 -25.76 -8.40 14.92
N ALA A 82 -26.53 -7.86 13.98
CA ALA A 82 -27.90 -8.28 13.72
C ALA A 82 -27.99 -9.63 12.99
N GLY A 83 -26.85 -10.22 12.59
CA GLY A 83 -26.82 -11.52 11.90
C GLY A 83 -27.21 -11.43 10.42
N PHE A 84 -27.21 -10.23 9.82
CA PHE A 84 -27.43 -10.02 8.38
C PHE A 84 -26.19 -10.34 7.55
N CYS A 85 -25.39 -11.34 7.96
CA CYS A 85 -24.29 -11.87 7.19
C CYS A 85 -24.86 -12.61 5.94
N VAL A 86 -25.28 -11.83 4.94
CA VAL A 86 -25.73 -12.30 3.63
C VAL A 86 -24.48 -12.56 2.78
N ILE A 87 -23.63 -13.49 3.23
CA ILE A 87 -22.62 -14.09 2.35
C ILE A 87 -23.20 -15.33 1.65
N TYR A 88 -24.31 -15.88 2.16
CA TYR A 88 -25.08 -16.93 1.50
C TYR A 88 -26.56 -16.57 1.56
N GLY A 89 -27.16 -16.25 0.41
CA GLY A 89 -28.55 -15.80 0.32
C GLY A 89 -29.53 -16.87 0.79
N HIS A 90 -30.09 -16.72 1.99
CA HIS A 90 -31.46 -17.15 2.27
C HIS A 90 -32.01 -16.39 3.48
N ILE A 91 -32.93 -15.46 3.24
CA ILE A 91 -33.81 -14.93 4.29
C ILE A 91 -34.94 -15.95 4.43
N THR A 92 -34.87 -16.82 5.43
CA THR A 92 -36.05 -17.59 5.86
C THR A 92 -36.73 -16.80 6.96
N ILE A 93 -37.85 -16.15 6.64
CA ILE A 93 -38.83 -15.74 7.65
C ILE A 93 -39.62 -17.01 8.00
N GLY A 94 -39.47 -17.48 9.23
CA GLY A 94 -40.23 -18.58 9.83
C GLY A 94 -40.70 -18.16 11.21
#